data_AF-A0A823J5T9-F1
#
_entry.id   AF-A0A823J5T9-F1
#
_cell.length_a   1.000
_cell.length_b   1.000
_cell.length_c   1.000
_cell.angle_alpha   90.00
_cell.angle_beta   90.00
_cell.angle_gamma   90.00
#
_symmetry.space_group_name_H-M   'P 1'
#
loop_
_entity.id
_entity.type
_entity.pdbx_description
1 polymer ?
#
loop_
_entity_poly.entity_id
_entity_poly.type
_entity_poly.pdbx_seq_one_letter_code
_entity_poly.pdbx_strand_id
1 'polypeptide(L)'
;MQRKVEEINRLVRDGRLWFDFDISSFNGHELEIIGGIDLSYFYEIEIKFSNVCFLSGYTSLHIDTSKDFLFAHKDSYETSRMNLPKVRDNSCVFEFKTDDIDDLPFIVMAEQIEYKYERVNL
;
A
#
# COMPACT_ATOMS: atom_id res chain seq x y z
N MET A 1 -0.25 -10.21 8.71
CA MET A 1 -0.90 -9.32 7.73
C MET A 1 -1.37 -8.05 8.41
N GLN A 2 -2.48 -8.09 9.16
CA GLN A 2 -3.11 -6.92 9.78
C GLN A 2 -2.14 -6.07 10.61
N ARG A 3 -1.38 -6.70 11.51
CA ARG A 3 -0.36 -6.02 12.33
C ARG A 3 0.67 -5.23 11.50
N LYS A 4 1.09 -5.75 10.34
CA LYS A 4 2.07 -5.05 9.49
C LYS A 4 1.46 -3.83 8.82
N VAL A 5 0.19 -3.94 8.40
CA VAL A 5 -0.57 -2.80 7.87
C VAL A 5 -0.73 -1.71 8.92
N GLU A 6 -1.08 -2.09 10.15
CA GLU A 6 -1.15 -1.15 11.28
C GLU A 6 0.20 -0.49 11.59
N GLU A 7 1.29 -1.26 11.54
CA GLU A 7 2.65 -0.74 11.73
C GLU A 7 3.06 0.23 10.60
N ILE A 8 2.76 -0.08 9.34
CA ILE A 8 2.99 0.81 8.19
C ILE A 8 2.21 2.12 8.34
N ASN A 9 0.90 2.04 8.61
CA ASN A 9 0.08 3.23 8.86
C ASN A 9 0.68 4.08 9.98
N ARG A 10 1.04 3.47 11.12
CA ARG A 10 1.62 4.21 12.25
C ARG A 10 2.93 4.91 11.88
N LEU A 11 3.83 4.23 11.16
CA LEU A 11 5.15 4.79 10.80
C LEU A 11 5.01 6.00 9.87
N VAL A 12 4.12 5.92 8.89
CA VAL A 12 3.91 6.96 7.89
C VAL A 12 3.17 8.17 8.49
N ARG A 13 2.28 7.95 9.47
CA ARG A 13 1.51 8.99 10.16
C ARG A 13 2.29 9.79 11.21
N ASP A 14 3.58 9.54 11.41
CA ASP A 14 4.40 10.10 12.51
C ASP A 14 4.70 11.62 12.37
N GLY A 15 3.67 12.45 12.54
CA GLY A 15 3.77 13.91 12.67
C GLY A 15 3.91 14.69 11.35
N ARG A 16 3.63 14.06 10.21
CA ARG A 16 3.70 14.65 8.87
C ARG A 16 2.31 15.07 8.39
N LEU A 17 2.27 15.92 7.36
CA LEU A 17 1.03 16.39 6.71
C LEU A 17 0.66 15.55 5.49
N TRP A 18 1.65 15.03 4.78
CA TRP A 18 1.46 14.18 3.61
C TRP A 18 2.58 13.14 3.52
N PHE A 19 2.42 12.20 2.60
CA PHE A 19 3.45 11.24 2.22
C PHE A 19 3.18 10.74 0.80
N ASP A 20 4.21 10.56 0.00
CA ASP A 20 4.10 10.10 -1.37
C ASP A 20 4.56 8.64 -1.47
N PHE A 21 3.94 7.90 -2.38
CA PHE A 21 4.34 6.55 -2.75
C PHE A 21 4.47 6.40 -4.26
N ASP A 22 5.47 5.62 -4.69
CA ASP A 22 5.66 5.22 -6.08
C ASP A 22 5.91 3.71 -6.17
N ILE A 23 5.40 3.09 -7.24
CA ILE A 23 5.81 1.73 -7.62
C ILE A 23 7.25 1.79 -8.12
N SER A 24 8.19 1.22 -7.36
CA SER A 24 9.60 1.12 -7.77
C SER A 24 9.84 -0.04 -8.73
N SER A 25 9.15 -1.18 -8.52
CA SER A 25 9.30 -2.35 -9.37
C SER A 25 8.08 -3.27 -9.35
N PHE A 26 7.81 -3.92 -10.48
CA PHE A 26 6.83 -4.99 -10.58
C PHE A 26 7.28 -6.02 -11.63
N ASN A 27 7.43 -7.28 -11.22
CA ASN A 27 7.90 -8.37 -12.10
C ASN A 27 6.82 -9.39 -12.45
N GLY A 28 5.55 -9.09 -12.15
CA GLY A 28 4.41 -9.99 -12.36
C GLY A 28 4.03 -10.82 -11.12
N HIS A 29 4.95 -11.02 -10.16
CA HIS A 29 4.70 -11.77 -8.92
C HIS A 29 5.09 -11.00 -7.67
N GLU A 30 6.08 -10.12 -7.75
CA GLU A 30 6.50 -9.26 -6.68
C GLU A 30 6.27 -7.80 -7.10
N LEU A 31 5.65 -7.04 -6.20
CA LEU A 31 5.44 -5.60 -6.31
C LEU A 31 6.20 -4.93 -5.17
N GLU A 32 6.93 -3.89 -5.51
CA GLU A 32 7.63 -3.03 -4.57
C GLU A 32 7.13 -1.60 -4.72
N ILE A 33 6.82 -0.99 -3.58
CA ILE A 33 6.36 0.38 -3.47
C ILE A 33 7.29 1.10 -2.51
N ILE A 34 7.86 2.21 -2.94
CA ILE A 34 8.67 3.08 -2.10
C ILE A 34 7.85 4.29 -1.67
N GLY A 35 8.13 4.86 -0.51
CA GLY A 35 7.44 6.05 -0.05
C GLY A 35 8.32 6.99 0.78
N GLY A 36 8.00 8.27 0.75
CA GLY A 36 8.75 9.34 1.40
C GLY A 36 8.03 10.69 1.33
N ILE A 37 8.60 11.70 2.00
CA ILE A 37 8.17 13.10 1.81
C ILE A 37 8.68 13.68 0.49
N ASP A 38 9.86 13.25 0.03
CA ASP A 38 10.46 13.63 -1.25
C ASP A 38 11.21 12.44 -1.83
N LEU A 39 10.60 11.79 -2.82
CA LEU A 39 11.15 10.61 -3.49
C LEU A 39 12.29 10.93 -4.46
N SER A 40 12.65 12.20 -4.65
CA SER A 40 13.72 12.60 -5.59
C SER A 40 15.11 12.20 -5.12
N TYR A 41 15.31 12.01 -3.81
CA TYR A 41 16.63 11.77 -3.21
C TYR A 41 16.72 10.46 -2.43
N PHE A 42 15.73 10.18 -1.59
CA PHE A 42 15.69 8.98 -0.75
C PHE A 42 14.24 8.61 -0.47
N TYR A 43 13.99 7.31 -0.30
CA TYR A 43 12.73 6.82 0.25
C TYR A 43 12.94 6.43 1.70
N GLU A 44 11.88 6.51 2.50
CA GLU A 44 11.90 6.21 3.93
C GLU A 44 11.23 4.88 4.23
N ILE A 45 10.32 4.43 3.36
CA ILE A 45 9.67 3.13 3.47
C ILE A 45 9.75 2.39 2.14
N GLU A 46 9.99 1.08 2.23
CA GLU A 46 9.87 0.12 1.15
C GLU A 46 8.82 -0.89 1.57
N ILE A 47 7.76 -1.07 0.78
CA ILE A 47 6.69 -2.03 1.00
C ILE A 47 6.77 -3.06 -0.11
N LYS A 48 6.94 -4.33 0.24
CA LYS A 48 7.02 -5.43 -0.71
C LYS A 48 5.83 -6.36 -0.57
N PHE A 49 5.17 -6.63 -1.69
CA PHE A 49 4.14 -7.65 -1.82
C PHE A 49 4.69 -8.85 -2.60
N SER A 50 4.41 -10.06 -2.12
CA SER A 50 4.83 -11.30 -2.77
C SER A 50 3.63 -12.14 -3.18
N ASN A 51 3.77 -12.88 -4.27
CA ASN A 51 2.71 -13.66 -4.91
C ASN A 51 1.50 -12.78 -5.26
N VAL A 52 1.76 -11.62 -5.86
CA VAL A 52 0.75 -10.72 -6.39
C VAL A 52 -0.02 -11.44 -7.49
N CYS A 53 -1.35 -11.41 -7.40
CA CYS A 53 -2.24 -12.02 -8.39
C CYS A 53 -3.25 -11.04 -8.98
N PHE A 54 -3.35 -9.84 -8.43
CA PHE A 54 -4.13 -8.74 -8.98
C PHE A 54 -3.53 -7.40 -8.53
N LEU A 55 -3.57 -6.41 -9.43
CA LEU A 55 -3.13 -5.04 -9.22
C LEU A 55 -4.09 -4.12 -9.98
N SER A 56 -4.53 -3.04 -9.35
CA SER A 56 -5.37 -2.01 -9.99
C SER A 56 -5.14 -0.65 -9.34
N GLY A 57 -4.92 0.39 -10.15
CA GLY A 57 -4.78 1.77 -9.67
C GLY A 57 -3.58 2.47 -10.30
N TYR A 58 -3.10 3.51 -9.62
CA TYR A 58 -2.06 4.40 -10.12
C TYR A 58 -0.65 3.93 -9.74
N THR A 59 0.35 4.39 -10.50
CA THR A 59 1.77 4.11 -10.23
C THR A 59 2.35 5.00 -9.14
N SER A 60 1.67 6.10 -8.84
CA SER A 60 2.07 7.14 -7.89
C SER A 60 0.86 7.52 -7.05
N LEU A 61 1.04 7.75 -5.75
CA LEU A 61 -0.02 8.03 -4.80
C LEU A 61 0.42 9.13 -3.84
N HIS A 62 -0.40 10.15 -3.67
CA HIS A 62 -0.32 11.11 -2.58
C HIS A 62 -1.30 10.71 -1.47
N ILE A 63 -0.86 10.80 -0.21
CA ILE A 63 -1.71 10.54 0.95
C ILE A 63 -1.66 11.64 2.00
N ASP A 64 -2.81 11.95 2.60
CA ASP A 64 -2.96 12.66 3.85
C ASP A 64 -2.68 11.71 5.03
N THR A 65 -1.65 12.03 5.80
CA THR A 65 -1.19 11.26 6.95
C THR A 65 -2.04 11.48 8.21
N SER A 66 -3.11 12.27 8.15
CA SER A 66 -4.07 12.44 9.26
C SER A 66 -4.89 11.17 9.54
N LYS A 67 -5.06 10.32 8.53
CA LYS A 67 -5.90 9.10 8.55
C LYS A 67 -5.11 7.86 8.13
N ASP A 68 -5.67 6.68 8.40
CA ASP A 68 -5.12 5.44 7.86
C ASP A 68 -5.38 5.40 6.34
N PHE A 69 -4.36 4.98 5.60
CA PHE A 69 -4.40 4.95 4.14
C PHE A 69 -4.35 3.52 3.61
N LEU A 70 -3.67 2.60 4.32
CA LEU A 70 -3.54 1.20 3.93
C LEU A 70 -4.50 0.32 4.75
N PHE A 71 -5.29 -0.50 4.07
CA PHE A 71 -6.23 -1.44 4.69
C PHE A 71 -5.96 -2.86 4.17
N ALA A 72 -6.17 -3.87 5.02
CA ALA A 72 -6.12 -5.28 4.64
C ALA A 72 -7.48 -5.95 4.83
N HIS A 73 -8.00 -6.53 3.76
CA HIS A 73 -9.28 -7.20 3.70
C HIS A 73 -9.05 -8.69 3.46
N LYS A 74 -9.42 -9.51 4.45
CA LYS A 74 -9.33 -10.99 4.37
C LYS A 74 -10.66 -11.65 4.04
N ASP A 75 -11.77 -11.01 4.39
CA ASP A 75 -13.09 -11.62 4.29
C ASP A 75 -13.77 -11.28 2.97
N SER A 76 -14.57 -12.23 2.50
CA SER A 76 -15.30 -12.11 1.24
C SER A 76 -16.33 -10.98 1.25
N TYR A 77 -16.82 -10.56 2.42
CA TYR A 77 -17.83 -9.51 2.52
C TYR A 77 -17.30 -8.14 2.07
N GLU A 78 -16.16 -7.71 2.61
CA GLU A 78 -15.53 -6.43 2.25
C GLU A 78 -15.09 -6.42 0.78
N THR A 79 -14.50 -7.54 0.33
CA THR A 79 -14.01 -7.68 -1.05
C THR A 79 -15.13 -7.85 -2.08
N SER A 80 -16.31 -8.38 -1.70
CA SER A 80 -17.45 -8.60 -2.62
C SER A 80 -18.00 -7.33 -3.25
N ARG A 81 -17.76 -6.17 -2.61
CA ARG A 81 -18.22 -4.86 -3.08
C ARG A 81 -17.25 -4.19 -4.04
N MET A 82 -16.03 -4.71 -4.15
CA MET A 82 -14.94 -4.07 -4.88
C MET A 82 -14.85 -4.52 -6.36
N ASN A 83 -15.81 -5.31 -6.87
CA ASN A 83 -15.80 -5.87 -8.23
C ASN A 83 -14.46 -6.55 -8.61
N LEU A 84 -13.82 -7.21 -7.65
CA LEU A 84 -12.53 -7.85 -7.83
C LEU A 84 -12.67 -9.28 -8.37
N PRO A 85 -11.63 -9.83 -9.02
CA PRO A 85 -11.55 -11.26 -9.25
C PRO A 85 -11.73 -12.03 -7.93
N LYS A 86 -12.23 -13.28 -8.03
CA LYS A 86 -12.38 -14.13 -6.86
C LYS A 86 -11.03 -14.25 -6.14
N VAL A 87 -11.00 -13.87 -4.86
CA VAL A 87 -9.80 -13.98 -4.02
C VAL A 87 -9.32 -15.43 -4.04
N ARG A 88 -8.05 -15.63 -4.40
CA ARG A 88 -7.43 -16.96 -4.36
C ARG A 88 -7.23 -17.40 -2.92
N ASP A 89 -7.26 -18.71 -2.68
CA ASP A 89 -6.96 -19.26 -1.36
C ASP A 89 -5.59 -18.74 -0.88
N ASN A 90 -5.51 -18.27 0.37
CA ASN A 90 -4.35 -17.61 1.02
C ASN A 90 -4.00 -16.17 0.59
N SER A 91 -4.74 -15.55 -0.33
CA SER A 91 -4.52 -14.14 -0.69
C SER A 91 -5.29 -13.17 0.22
N CYS A 92 -4.78 -11.94 0.33
CA CYS A 92 -5.42 -10.82 1.01
C CYS A 92 -5.50 -9.64 0.04
N VAL A 93 -6.57 -8.86 0.14
CA VAL A 93 -6.72 -7.62 -0.62
C VAL A 93 -6.18 -6.48 0.23
N PHE A 94 -5.23 -5.73 -0.32
CA PHE A 94 -4.68 -4.52 0.25
C PHE A 94 -5.23 -3.33 -0.52
N GLU A 95 -5.79 -2.37 0.20
CA GLU A 95 -6.41 -1.17 -0.36
C GLU A 95 -5.65 0.05 0.15
N PHE A 96 -5.05 0.80 -0.77
CA PHE A 96 -4.48 2.12 -0.53
C PHE A 96 -5.52 3.17 -0.91
N LYS A 97 -5.96 3.93 0.08
CA LYS A 97 -6.77 5.14 -0.13
C LYS A 97 -5.84 6.32 -0.36
N THR A 98 -6.09 7.04 -1.45
CA THR A 98 -5.35 8.24 -1.85
C THR A 98 -6.29 9.43 -1.85
N ASP A 99 -5.70 10.62 -1.71
CA ASP A 99 -6.41 11.90 -1.79
C ASP A 99 -6.37 12.51 -3.20
N ASP A 100 -5.64 11.90 -4.14
CA ASP A 100 -5.49 12.43 -5.50
C ASP A 100 -6.77 12.33 -6.32
N ILE A 101 -7.50 11.22 -6.16
CA ILE A 101 -8.65 10.91 -7.00
C ILE A 101 -9.74 10.27 -6.14
N ASP A 102 -10.85 11.02 -5.98
CA ASP A 102 -12.05 10.55 -5.31
C ASP A 102 -12.49 9.19 -5.90
N ASP A 103 -12.77 8.24 -5.00
CA ASP A 103 -13.38 6.94 -5.27
C ASP A 103 -12.58 5.89 -6.09
N LEU A 104 -11.28 6.11 -6.39
CA LEU A 104 -10.44 5.08 -7.02
C LEU A 104 -9.25 4.65 -6.15
N PRO A 105 -9.41 3.61 -5.31
CA PRO A 105 -8.31 3.10 -4.50
C PRO A 105 -7.27 2.37 -5.36
N PHE A 106 -6.03 2.36 -4.89
CA PHE A 106 -5.01 1.45 -5.41
C PHE A 106 -5.08 0.11 -4.66
N ILE A 107 -5.30 -0.96 -5.41
CA ILE A 107 -5.61 -2.30 -4.88
C ILE A 107 -4.52 -3.28 -5.29
N VAL A 108 -4.00 -4.01 -4.31
CA VAL A 108 -3.08 -5.13 -4.50
C VAL A 108 -3.71 -6.38 -3.89
N MET A 109 -3.77 -7.49 -4.64
CA MET A 109 -4.10 -8.80 -4.07
C MET A 109 -2.85 -9.66 -4.03
N ALA A 110 -2.41 -10.03 -2.83
CA ALA A 110 -1.17 -10.76 -2.61
C ALA A 110 -1.25 -11.67 -1.39
N GLU A 111 -0.36 -12.65 -1.29
CA GLU A 111 -0.30 -13.56 -0.13
C GLU A 111 0.46 -12.96 1.05
N GLN A 112 1.41 -12.07 0.77
CA GLN A 112 2.33 -11.52 1.77
C GLN A 112 2.57 -10.03 1.56
N ILE A 113 2.79 -9.34 2.68
CA ILE A 113 3.28 -7.97 2.76
C ILE A 113 4.47 -7.95 3.73
N GLU A 114 5.56 -7.32 3.31
CA GLU A 114 6.74 -7.00 4.11
C GLU A 114 7.02 -5.51 3.97
N TYR A 115 7.74 -4.94 4.94
CA TYR A 115 8.22 -3.56 4.82
C TYR A 115 9.58 -3.37 5.47
N LYS A 116 10.33 -2.40 4.96
CA LYS A 116 11.50 -1.80 5.63
C LYS A 116 11.22 -0.32 5.84
N TYR A 117 11.65 0.22 6.97
CA TYR A 117 11.49 1.63 7.29
C TYR A 117 12.81 2.19 7.83
N GLU A 118 13.30 3.25 7.19
CA GLU A 118 14.50 3.97 7.57
C GLU A 118 14.17 5.47 7.63
N ARG A 119 14.11 6.01 8.85
CA ARG A 119 13.87 7.45 9.04
C ARG A 119 15.13 8.21 8.65
N VAL A 120 15.06 8.98 7.57
CA VAL A 120 16.12 9.89 7.19
C VAL A 120 15.96 11.17 8.02
N ASN A 121 16.91 11.41 8.92
CA ASN A 121 16.99 12.69 9.63
C ASN A 121 17.65 13.69 8.68
N LEU A 122 16.83 14.54 8.06
CA LEU A 122 17.29 15.74 7.34
C LEU A 122 17.76 16.82 8.32
#